data_AF-A0A9D4PDF4-F1
#
_entry.id   AF-A0A9D4PDF4-F1
#
_cell.length_a   1.000
_cell.length_b   1.000
_cell.length_c   1.000
_cell.angle_alpha   90.00
_cell.angle_beta   90.00
_cell.angle_gamma   90.00
#
_symmetry.space_group_name_H-M   'P 1'
#
loop_
_entity.id
_entity.type
_entity.pdbx_description
1 polymer ?
#
loop_
_entity_poly.entity_id
_entity_poly.type
_entity_poly.pdbx_seq_one_letter_code
_entity_poly.pdbx_strand_id
1 'polypeptide(L)'
;MAKIIKAEYWRQVRLFQDFLRVILAEGTDQKYIDRSYNEYRKLAGQVTEFLWQRTRTSFPMVQKQAKTASNNVTVLGNFSLPNNVRKILDKGPKYSFDPGAQRHQLLAMARRAATCTSFQERERATSDAVNCVMSKAATGSTRKPPLSEDL
;
A
#
# COMPACT_ATOMS: atom_id res chain seq x y z
N MET A 1 8.49 -11.42 -2.61
CA MET A 1 8.80 -11.27 -4.06
C MET A 1 7.62 -11.64 -4.96
N ALA A 2 7.09 -12.87 -4.90
CA ALA A 2 5.97 -13.31 -5.76
C ALA A 2 4.72 -12.39 -5.76
N LYS A 3 4.39 -11.74 -4.64
CA LYS A 3 3.25 -10.80 -4.57
C LYS A 3 3.43 -9.56 -5.44
N ILE A 4 4.65 -9.01 -5.51
CA ILE A 4 4.97 -7.81 -6.30
C ILE A 4 4.90 -8.16 -7.78
N ILE A 5 5.51 -9.29 -8.17
CA ILE A 5 5.49 -9.77 -9.55
C ILE A 5 4.06 -10.07 -9.99
N LYS A 6 3.25 -10.74 -9.15
CA LYS A 6 1.82 -10.96 -9.43
C LYS A 6 1.10 -9.62 -9.64
N ALA A 7 1.28 -8.66 -8.74
CA ALA A 7 0.64 -7.35 -8.86
C ALA A 7 1.03 -6.61 -10.16
N GLU A 8 2.29 -6.70 -10.56
CA GLU A 8 2.80 -6.11 -11.79
C GLU A 8 2.21 -6.79 -13.04
N TYR A 9 2.11 -8.12 -13.05
CA TYR A 9 1.41 -8.85 -14.12
C TYR A 9 -0.05 -8.39 -14.27
N TRP A 10 -0.79 -8.27 -13.16
CA TRP A 10 -2.16 -7.77 -13.20
C TRP A 10 -2.27 -6.30 -13.58
N ARG A 11 -1.19 -5.50 -13.42
CA ARG A 11 -1.12 -4.14 -13.95
C ARG A 11 -1.01 -4.17 -15.48
N GLN A 12 -0.15 -5.03 -16.03
CA GLN A 12 0.02 -5.19 -17.48
C GLN A 12 -1.27 -5.66 -18.16
N VAL A 13 -2.02 -6.59 -17.54
CA VAL A 13 -3.33 -7.04 -18.08
C VAL A 13 -4.33 -5.90 -18.19
N ARG A 14 -4.39 -5.02 -17.19
CA ARG A 14 -5.28 -3.86 -17.22
C ARG A 14 -4.89 -2.89 -18.33
N LEU A 15 -3.60 -2.60 -18.46
CA LEU A 15 -3.09 -1.77 -19.56
C LEU A 15 -3.46 -2.35 -20.93
N PHE A 16 -3.31 -3.67 -21.11
CA PHE A 16 -3.71 -4.33 -22.34
C PHE A 16 -5.23 -4.25 -22.61
N GLN A 17 -6.05 -4.39 -21.57
CA GLN A 17 -7.51 -4.20 -21.68
C GLN A 17 -7.86 -2.76 -22.08
N ASP A 18 -7.14 -1.77 -21.56
CA ASP A 18 -7.35 -0.37 -21.94
C ASP A 18 -6.99 -0.14 -23.42
N PHE A 19 -5.88 -0.72 -23.91
CA PHE A 19 -5.57 -0.68 -25.34
C PHE A 19 -6.60 -1.39 -26.22
N LEU A 20 -7.11 -2.54 -25.79
CA LEU A 20 -8.19 -3.23 -26.51
C LEU A 20 -9.45 -2.36 -26.63
N ARG A 21 -9.79 -1.58 -25.58
CA ARG A 21 -10.91 -0.65 -25.65
C ARG A 21 -10.69 0.44 -26.70
N VAL A 22 -9.49 1.01 -26.76
CA VAL A 22 -9.15 2.05 -27.74
C VAL A 22 -9.25 1.49 -29.16
N ILE A 23 -8.66 0.31 -29.41
CA ILE A 23 -8.67 -0.31 -30.74
C ILE A 23 -10.09 -0.68 -31.18
N LEU A 24 -10.90 -1.22 -30.27
CA LEU A 24 -12.27 -1.63 -30.60
C LEU A 24 -13.27 -0.46 -30.66
N ALA A 25 -12.93 0.72 -30.12
CA ALA A 25 -13.78 1.89 -30.18
C ALA A 25 -13.98 2.44 -31.60
N GLU A 26 -13.15 2.04 -32.57
CA GLU A 26 -13.24 2.47 -33.97
C GLU A 26 -14.27 1.66 -34.79
N GLY A 27 -14.90 0.61 -34.22
CA GLY A 27 -15.86 -0.21 -34.95
C GLY A 27 -17.26 0.41 -35.07
N THR A 28 -18.01 0.01 -36.11
CA THR A 28 -19.36 0.51 -36.39
C THR A 28 -20.50 -0.24 -35.68
N ASP A 29 -20.29 -1.50 -35.27
CA ASP A 29 -21.30 -2.31 -34.56
C ASP A 29 -20.94 -2.51 -33.09
N GLN A 30 -21.68 -1.82 -32.21
CA GLN A 30 -21.50 -1.87 -30.77
C GLN A 30 -21.66 -3.30 -30.19
N LYS A 31 -22.60 -4.10 -30.72
CA LYS A 31 -22.84 -5.46 -30.21
C LYS A 31 -21.66 -6.37 -30.51
N TYR A 32 -21.08 -6.22 -31.70
CA TYR A 32 -19.88 -6.93 -32.09
C TYR A 32 -18.67 -6.51 -31.22
N ILE A 33 -18.48 -5.21 -31.00
CA ILE A 33 -17.43 -4.66 -30.14
C ILE A 33 -17.51 -5.25 -28.73
N ASP A 34 -18.69 -5.21 -28.10
CA ASP A 34 -18.86 -5.70 -26.73
C ASP A 34 -18.62 -7.21 -26.62
N ARG A 35 -19.04 -7.98 -27.63
CA ARG A 35 -18.79 -9.42 -27.70
C ARG A 35 -17.29 -9.71 -27.82
N SER A 36 -16.64 -9.13 -28.82
CA SER A 36 -15.20 -9.32 -29.07
C SER A 36 -14.36 -8.85 -27.88
N TYR A 37 -14.68 -7.70 -27.29
CA TYR A 37 -14.00 -7.21 -26.08
C TYR A 37 -14.09 -8.22 -24.93
N ASN A 38 -15.29 -8.78 -24.68
CA ASN A 38 -15.48 -9.77 -23.63
C ASN A 38 -14.72 -11.08 -23.90
N GLU A 39 -14.65 -11.52 -25.16
CA GLU A 39 -13.87 -12.69 -25.56
C GLU A 39 -12.37 -12.46 -25.34
N TYR A 40 -11.82 -11.33 -25.81
CA TYR A 40 -10.41 -10.98 -25.58
C TYR A 40 -10.08 -10.77 -24.11
N ARG A 41 -10.99 -10.16 -23.34
CA ARG A 41 -10.82 -9.98 -21.89
C ARG A 41 -10.72 -11.33 -21.17
N LYS A 42 -11.58 -12.29 -21.52
CA LYS A 42 -11.54 -13.65 -20.96
C LYS A 42 -10.24 -14.35 -21.33
N LEU A 43 -9.85 -14.31 -22.61
CA LEU A 43 -8.62 -14.91 -23.11
C LEU A 43 -7.38 -14.33 -22.42
N ALA A 44 -7.27 -13.01 -22.30
CA ALA A 44 -6.18 -12.34 -21.60
C ALA A 44 -6.09 -12.77 -20.13
N GLY A 45 -7.23 -12.91 -19.44
CA GLY A 45 -7.26 -13.41 -18.06
C GLY A 45 -6.76 -14.85 -17.95
N GLN A 46 -7.22 -15.74 -18.84
CA GLN A 46 -6.80 -17.15 -18.85
C GLN A 46 -5.31 -17.31 -19.17
N VAL A 47 -4.82 -16.65 -20.22
CA VAL A 47 -3.41 -16.71 -20.63
C VAL A 47 -2.51 -16.14 -19.52
N THR A 48 -2.91 -15.03 -18.90
CA THR A 48 -2.11 -14.44 -17.82
C THR A 48 -2.02 -15.37 -16.62
N GLU A 49 -3.13 -15.99 -16.20
CA GLU A 49 -3.08 -16.86 -15.04
C GLU A 49 -2.34 -18.17 -15.35
N PHE A 50 -2.41 -18.66 -16.58
CA PHE A 50 -1.57 -19.77 -17.05
C PHE A 50 -0.07 -19.41 -17.00
N LEU A 51 0.31 -18.26 -17.57
CA LEU A 51 1.69 -17.76 -17.51
C LEU A 51 2.15 -17.52 -16.07
N TRP A 52 1.27 -17.02 -15.21
CA TRP A 52 1.54 -16.86 -13.79
C TRP A 52 1.79 -18.21 -13.11
N GLN A 53 0.98 -19.24 -13.37
CA GLN A 53 1.20 -20.57 -12.82
C GLN A 53 2.53 -21.17 -13.28
N ARG A 54 2.87 -21.02 -14.57
CA ARG A 54 4.13 -21.50 -15.14
C ARG A 54 5.35 -20.75 -14.60
N THR A 55 5.29 -19.43 -14.46
CA THR A 55 6.40 -18.63 -13.91
C THR A 55 6.51 -18.82 -12.39
N ARG A 56 5.39 -19.02 -11.70
CA ARG A 56 5.37 -19.21 -10.24
C ARG A 56 6.22 -20.39 -9.79
N THR A 57 6.23 -21.50 -10.52
CA THR A 57 7.01 -22.69 -10.17
C THR A 57 8.52 -22.46 -10.27
N SER A 58 8.96 -21.49 -11.08
CA SER A 58 10.37 -21.12 -11.19
C SER A 58 10.89 -20.29 -10.03
N PHE A 59 10.00 -19.65 -9.26
CA PHE A 59 10.43 -18.89 -8.09
C PHE A 59 10.74 -19.82 -6.93
N PRO A 60 11.89 -19.64 -6.26
CA PRO A 60 12.21 -20.42 -5.07
C PRO A 60 11.10 -20.22 -4.05
N MET A 61 10.48 -21.33 -3.66
CA MET A 61 9.45 -21.32 -2.63
C MET A 61 10.18 -20.96 -1.34
N VAL A 62 10.10 -19.68 -0.93
CA VAL A 62 10.63 -19.25 0.36
C VAL A 62 9.87 -20.05 1.40
N GLN A 63 10.48 -21.13 1.87
CA GLN A 63 9.99 -21.86 3.02
C GLN A 63 9.90 -20.80 4.11
N LYS A 64 8.68 -20.52 4.55
CA LYS A 64 8.50 -19.71 5.76
C LYS A 64 9.13 -20.55 6.86
N GLN A 65 10.41 -20.29 7.15
CA GLN A 65 10.99 -20.76 8.39
C GLN A 65 10.01 -20.31 9.47
N ALA A 66 9.51 -21.29 10.23
CA ALA A 66 8.64 -21.02 11.35
C ALA A 66 9.32 -19.89 12.12
N LYS A 67 8.61 -18.78 12.28
CA LYS A 67 9.15 -17.62 13.01
C LYS A 67 9.35 -18.08 14.44
N THR A 68 10.52 -18.61 14.74
CA THR A 68 11.06 -18.63 16.08
C THR A 68 11.09 -17.17 16.47
N ALA A 69 10.27 -16.80 17.44
CA ALA A 69 10.21 -15.46 17.98
C ALA A 69 11.53 -15.17 18.72
N SER A 70 12.60 -14.92 17.98
CA SER A 70 13.76 -14.25 18.51
C SER A 70 13.79 -12.87 17.88
N ASN A 71 13.88 -11.85 18.73
CA ASN A 71 13.96 -10.44 18.38
C ASN A 71 15.31 -10.11 17.71
N ASN A 72 15.80 -10.95 16.78
CA ASN A 72 17.07 -10.75 16.13
C ASN A 72 16.87 -10.03 14.81
N VAL A 73 17.01 -8.70 14.89
CA VAL A 73 17.36 -7.86 13.75
C VAL A 73 18.65 -8.42 13.15
N THR A 74 18.53 -9.15 12.04
CA THR A 74 19.67 -9.67 11.29
C THR A 74 20.19 -8.53 10.41
N VAL A 75 21.29 -7.89 10.85
CA VAL A 75 22.00 -6.91 10.05
C VAL A 75 22.68 -7.66 8.89
N LEU A 76 22.20 -7.44 7.67
CA LEU A 76 22.87 -7.95 6.47
C LEU A 76 24.07 -7.05 6.16
N GLY A 77 25.28 -7.51 6.53
CA GLY A 77 26.56 -6.86 6.22
C GLY A 77 27.18 -6.04 7.37
N ASN A 78 28.31 -5.39 7.10
CA ASN A 78 29.11 -4.62 8.08
C ASN A 78 28.63 -3.16 8.22
N PHE A 79 27.34 -2.89 8.07
CA PHE A 79 26.82 -1.54 8.22
C PHE A 79 26.38 -1.29 9.67
N SER A 80 27.04 -0.34 10.33
CA SER A 80 26.62 0.15 11.64
C SER A 80 25.40 1.06 11.45
N LEU A 81 24.23 0.62 11.92
CA LEU A 81 23.03 1.47 11.92
C LEU A 81 23.08 2.47 13.08
N PRO A 82 22.81 3.76 12.82
CA PRO A 82 22.60 4.75 13.87
C PRO A 82 21.51 4.32 14.88
N ASN A 83 21.76 4.57 16.18
CA ASN A 83 20.89 4.11 17.28
C ASN A 83 19.43 4.58 17.18
N ASN A 84 19.18 5.74 16.56
CA ASN A 84 17.85 6.25 16.29
C ASN A 84 17.08 5.36 15.29
N VAL A 85 17.74 4.87 14.23
CA VAL A 85 17.13 4.00 13.23
C VAL A 85 16.85 2.62 13.82
N ARG A 86 17.76 2.10 14.65
CA ARG A 86 17.57 0.82 15.36
C ARG A 86 16.32 0.82 16.23
N LYS A 87 16.13 1.88 17.05
CA LYS A 87 14.93 2.03 17.89
C LYS A 87 13.62 2.10 17.10
N ILE A 88 13.65 2.58 15.85
CA ILE A 88 12.47 2.61 14.97
C ILE A 88 12.21 1.23 14.38
N LEU A 89 13.27 0.54 13.94
CA LEU A 89 13.19 -0.81 13.39
C LEU A 89 12.73 -1.84 14.43
N ASP A 90 13.13 -1.68 15.69
CA ASP A 90 12.71 -2.55 16.81
C ASP A 90 11.19 -2.50 17.07
N LYS A 91 10.52 -1.38 16.73
CA LYS A 91 9.05 -1.30 16.82
C LYS A 91 8.36 -2.17 15.77
N GLY A 92 9.08 -2.59 14.73
CA GLY A 92 8.61 -3.43 13.64
C GLY A 92 8.13 -2.62 12.42
N PRO A 93 7.89 -3.31 11.28
CA PRO A 93 7.65 -2.69 9.97
C PRO A 93 6.35 -1.87 9.89
N LYS A 94 5.47 -1.97 10.89
CA LYS A 94 4.24 -1.18 10.99
C LYS A 94 4.47 0.23 11.53
N TYR A 95 5.64 0.49 12.13
CA TYR A 95 5.99 1.76 12.79
C TYR A 95 7.20 2.46 12.14
N SER A 96 7.65 1.99 10.97
CA SER A 96 8.74 2.63 10.23
C SER A 96 8.37 4.01 9.67
N PHE A 97 7.07 4.30 9.56
CA PHE A 97 6.55 5.61 9.20
C PHE A 97 5.73 6.16 10.35
N ASP A 98 6.35 6.97 11.19
CA ASP A 98 5.58 7.95 11.95
C ASP A 98 4.90 8.83 10.90
N PRO A 99 3.56 8.99 10.90
CA PRO A 99 2.92 9.81 9.90
C PRO A 99 3.44 11.23 10.08
N GLY A 100 4.36 11.66 9.19
CA GLY A 100 4.82 13.05 9.08
C GLY A 100 3.72 14.03 8.68
N ALA A 101 2.47 13.55 8.63
CA ALA A 101 1.30 14.33 8.38
C ALA A 101 1.12 15.38 9.50
N GLN A 102 0.96 16.63 9.08
CA GLN A 102 0.64 17.71 10.02
C GLN A 102 -0.74 17.47 10.65
N ARG A 103 -0.99 18.05 11.83
CA ARG A 103 -2.22 17.79 12.61
C ARG A 103 -3.50 18.03 11.81
N HIS A 104 -3.53 19.09 11.00
CA HIS A 104 -4.68 19.38 10.14
C HIS A 104 -4.89 18.31 9.06
N GLN A 105 -3.81 17.69 8.56
CA GLN A 105 -3.89 16.61 7.57
C GLN A 105 -4.42 15.32 8.21
N LEU A 106 -4.00 15.01 9.44
CA LEU A 106 -4.57 13.89 10.22
C LEU A 106 -6.07 14.07 10.45
N LEU A 107 -6.50 15.30 10.76
CA LEU A 107 -7.91 15.62 10.97
C LEU A 107 -8.71 15.55 9.65
N ALA A 108 -8.13 15.99 8.53
CA ALA A 108 -8.74 15.84 7.20
C ALA A 108 -8.89 14.36 6.81
N MET A 109 -7.87 13.53 7.08
CA MET A 109 -7.93 12.09 6.85
C MET A 109 -8.98 11.40 7.73
N ALA A 110 -9.07 11.79 9.00
CA ALA A 110 -10.09 11.31 9.93
C ALA A 110 -11.51 11.61 9.43
N ARG A 111 -11.77 12.86 9.00
CA ARG A 111 -13.06 13.25 8.41
C ARG A 111 -13.39 12.42 7.17
N ARG A 112 -12.41 12.19 6.30
CA ARG A 112 -12.59 11.37 5.10
C ARG A 112 -12.92 9.92 5.47
N ALA A 113 -12.25 9.34 6.46
CA ALA A 113 -12.55 7.99 6.93
C ALA A 113 -13.98 7.89 7.52
N ALA A 114 -14.40 8.89 8.30
CA ALA A 114 -15.76 8.96 8.85
C ALA A 114 -16.85 9.09 7.78
N THR A 115 -16.54 9.66 6.60
CA THR A 115 -17.52 9.70 5.49
C THR A 115 -17.83 8.31 4.92
N CYS A 116 -16.91 7.35 5.09
CA CYS A 116 -17.08 5.97 4.65
C CYS A 116 -17.86 5.09 5.64
N THR A 117 -18.19 5.59 6.85
CA THR A 117 -19.00 4.86 7.83
C THR A 117 -20.49 5.16 7.65
N SER A 118 -21.33 4.34 8.28
CA SER A 118 -22.78 4.55 8.33
C SER A 118 -23.11 5.92 8.91
N PHE A 119 -24.27 6.49 8.52
CA PHE A 119 -24.68 7.84 8.97
C PHE A 119 -24.78 7.92 10.50
N GLN A 120 -25.28 6.86 11.14
CA GLN A 120 -25.43 6.77 12.59
C GLN A 120 -24.09 6.74 13.35
N GLU A 121 -23.05 6.16 12.76
CA GLU A 121 -21.73 6.03 13.41
C GLU A 121 -20.76 7.15 13.04
N ARG A 122 -21.09 7.97 12.04
CA ARG A 122 -20.21 9.01 11.50
C ARG A 122 -19.80 10.04 12.54
N GLU A 123 -20.74 10.48 13.37
CA GLU A 123 -20.47 11.46 14.43
C GLU A 123 -19.50 10.87 15.47
N ARG A 124 -19.78 9.65 15.93
CA ARG A 124 -18.93 8.91 16.87
C ARG A 124 -17.53 8.65 16.31
N ALA A 125 -17.42 8.23 15.05
CA ALA A 125 -16.14 8.01 14.39
C ALA A 125 -15.32 9.32 14.28
N THR A 126 -16.01 10.45 14.06
CA THR A 126 -15.37 11.77 14.02
C THR A 126 -14.87 12.20 15.41
N SER A 127 -15.70 12.03 16.46
CA SER A 127 -15.29 12.37 17.83
C SER A 127 -14.12 11.51 18.31
N ASP A 128 -14.14 10.21 18.04
CA ASP A 128 -13.07 9.29 18.44
C ASP A 128 -11.76 9.63 17.73
N ALA A 129 -11.83 10.00 16.44
CA ALA A 129 -10.65 10.41 15.70
C ALA A 129 -10.07 11.75 16.19
N VAL A 130 -10.92 12.71 16.55
CA VAL A 130 -10.47 13.98 17.15
C VAL A 130 -9.80 13.73 18.51
N ASN A 131 -10.41 12.90 19.35
CA ASN A 131 -9.85 12.52 20.65
C ASN A 131 -8.48 11.82 20.51
N CYS A 132 -8.31 10.98 19.49
CA CYS A 132 -7.02 10.34 19.17
C CYS A 132 -5.95 11.36 18.74
N VAL A 133 -6.32 12.38 17.96
CA VAL A 133 -5.39 13.45 17.56
C VAL A 133 -5.00 14.33 18.76
N MET A 134 -5.96 14.66 19.63
CA MET A 134 -5.73 15.52 20.80
C MET A 134 -4.93 14.82 21.91
N SER A 135 -5.21 13.55 22.19
CA SER A 135 -4.45 12.77 23.20
C SER A 135 -2.98 12.59 22.82
N LYS A 136 -2.68 12.48 21.52
CA LYS A 136 -1.29 12.51 21.01
C LYS A 136 -0.64 13.88 21.07
N ALA A 137 -1.42 14.97 21.09
CA ALA A 137 -0.90 16.32 21.25
C ALA A 137 -0.45 16.59 22.70
N ALA A 138 -1.10 15.98 23.69
CA ALA A 138 -0.78 16.14 25.10
C ALA A 138 0.52 15.44 25.54
N THR A 139 0.99 14.43 24.78
CA THR A 139 2.07 13.54 25.20
C THR A 139 3.44 13.80 24.55
N GLY A 140 3.59 14.80 23.68
CA GLY A 140 4.94 15.22 23.30
C GLY A 140 5.05 15.94 21.96
N SER A 141 5.43 17.22 22.03
CA SER A 141 6.23 17.84 20.97
C SER A 141 7.00 19.04 21.53
N THR A 142 7.97 18.78 22.39
CA THR A 142 9.12 19.68 22.53
C THR A 142 10.02 19.47 21.31
N ARG A 143 9.55 19.87 20.12
CA ARG A 143 10.49 20.19 19.04
C ARG A 143 11.24 21.42 19.51
N LYS A 144 12.47 21.23 20.00
CA LYS A 144 13.40 22.35 20.17
C LYS A 144 13.48 23.07 18.81
N PRO A 145 13.34 24.41 18.76
CA PRO A 145 13.56 25.15 17.54
C PRO A 145 14.98 24.88 17.02
N PRO A 146 15.21 24.94 15.69
CA PRO A 146 16.56 24.88 15.16
C PRO A 146 17.37 26.02 15.80
N LEU A 147 18.52 25.67 16.37
CA LEU A 147 19.53 26.64 16.76
C LEU A 147 19.82 27.47 15.51
N SER A 148 19.48 28.76 15.56
CA SER A 148 20.04 29.74 14.65
C SER A 148 21.55 29.69 14.85
N GLU A 149 22.28 29.26 13.82
CA GLU A 149 23.71 29.49 13.74
C GLU A 149 23.91 31.00 13.65
N ASP A 150 24.51 31.56 14.69
CA ASP A 150 24.94 32.95 14.76
C ASP A 150 25.97 33.22 13.66
N LEU A 151 25.74 34.32 12.93
CA LEU A 151 26.70 35.02 12.07
C LEU A 151 27.26 36.22 12.85
#